data_AF-A0A0F9JC73-F1
#
_entry.id   AF-A0A0F9JC73-F1
#
_cell.length_a   1.000
_cell.length_b   1.000
_cell.length_c   1.000
_cell.angle_alpha   90.00
_cell.angle_beta   90.00
_cell.angle_gamma   90.00
#
_symmetry.space_group_name_H-M   'P 1'
#
loop_
_entity.id
_entity.type
_entity.pdbx_description
1 polymer ?
#
loop_
_entity_poly.entity_id
_entity_poly.type
_entity_poly.pdbx_seq_one_letter_code
_entity_poly.pdbx_strand_id
1 'polypeptide(L)'
;MENSSINTFFEKIDKNIKDFEIEKIPKKNKSKNNGVIYTPKQIVEYIVSNVFNLHFDEYYDLLKLPQIKALKRFLTNNPNLKNRLDNKIKSIKILDPACGSGRFLVAIADLLYEVNRVLHPNIRDYEIRKRIIQNNLYGVEIEKKAYIISKLRLFSWLFSTDKSHLKFLPPNPNDLEVDDIPNYIEQSEVKFNLFNVDFLIDFISEDFDLVIGNPPY
;
A
#
# COMPACT_ATOMS: atom_id res chain seq x y z
N MET A 1 -27.60 -1.27 12.34
CA MET A 1 -27.76 -1.41 10.87
C MET A 1 -26.54 -0.86 10.12
N GLU A 2 -26.04 0.32 10.50
CA GLU A 2 -24.86 0.95 9.89
C GLU A 2 -23.56 0.13 10.00
N ASN A 3 -23.21 -0.36 11.20
CA ASN A 3 -22.05 -1.26 11.38
C ASN A 3 -22.12 -2.55 10.55
N SER A 4 -23.33 -3.08 10.31
CA SER A 4 -23.52 -4.26 9.45
C SER A 4 -23.21 -3.93 8.00
N SER A 5 -23.65 -2.76 7.53
CA SER A 5 -23.47 -2.31 6.14
C SER A 5 -22.00 -1.98 5.85
N ILE A 6 -21.29 -1.37 6.81
CA ILE A 6 -19.83 -1.13 6.73
C ILE A 6 -19.09 -2.47 6.58
N ASN A 7 -19.43 -3.46 7.41
CA ASN A 7 -18.76 -4.76 7.34
C ASN A 7 -19.00 -5.45 6.00
N THR A 8 -20.24 -5.49 5.51
CA THR A 8 -20.57 -6.04 4.19
C THR A 8 -19.82 -5.34 3.06
N PHE A 9 -19.66 -4.01 3.14
CA PHE A 9 -18.90 -3.25 2.15
C PHE A 9 -17.43 -3.68 2.09
N PHE A 10 -16.76 -3.79 3.24
CA PHE A 10 -15.38 -4.27 3.29
C PHE A 10 -15.24 -5.76 2.93
N GLU A 11 -16.20 -6.60 3.30
CA GLU A 11 -16.22 -8.02 2.88
C GLU A 11 -16.30 -8.15 1.37
N LYS A 12 -17.08 -7.29 0.69
CA LYS A 12 -17.16 -7.24 -0.76
C LYS A 12 -15.82 -6.81 -1.36
N ILE A 13 -15.17 -5.79 -0.80
CA ILE A 13 -13.83 -5.35 -1.22
C ILE A 13 -12.82 -6.50 -1.12
N ASP A 14 -12.74 -7.12 0.05
CA ASP A 14 -11.78 -8.20 0.33
C ASP A 14 -12.04 -9.44 -0.54
N LYS A 15 -13.31 -9.76 -0.80
CA LYS A 15 -13.71 -10.82 -1.72
C LYS A 15 -13.19 -10.54 -3.13
N ASN A 16 -13.39 -9.33 -3.65
CA ASN A 16 -12.93 -8.98 -5.00
C ASN A 16 -11.40 -9.05 -5.15
N ILE A 17 -10.68 -8.62 -4.12
CA ILE A 17 -9.22 -8.76 -4.07
C ILE A 17 -8.83 -10.24 -4.15
N LYS A 18 -9.47 -11.10 -3.35
CA LYS A 18 -9.21 -12.56 -3.35
C LYS A 18 -9.59 -13.21 -4.69
N ASP A 19 -10.74 -12.88 -5.26
CA ASP A 19 -11.20 -13.45 -6.52
C ASP A 19 -10.23 -13.08 -7.66
N PHE A 20 -9.75 -11.83 -7.71
CA PHE A 20 -8.71 -11.43 -8.66
C PHE A 20 -7.40 -12.21 -8.47
N GLU A 21 -6.97 -12.44 -7.23
CA GLU A 21 -5.79 -13.26 -6.95
C GLU A 21 -5.98 -14.70 -7.44
N ILE A 22 -7.12 -15.31 -7.12
CA ILE A 22 -7.46 -16.68 -7.52
C ILE A 22 -7.58 -16.79 -9.05
N GLU A 23 -8.08 -15.80 -9.78
CA GLU A 23 -8.12 -15.83 -11.25
C GLU A 23 -6.72 -15.81 -11.88
N LYS A 24 -5.75 -15.16 -11.23
CA LYS A 24 -4.38 -15.00 -11.76
C LYS A 24 -3.46 -16.18 -11.38
N ILE A 25 -3.69 -16.85 -10.25
CA ILE A 25 -2.92 -18.03 -9.79
C ILE A 25 -2.94 -19.25 -10.77
N PRO A 26 -4.07 -19.64 -11.41
CA PRO A 26 -4.16 -20.84 -12.25
C PRO A 26 -3.71 -20.62 -13.71
N LYS A 27 -3.31 -19.40 -14.10
CA LYS A 27 -2.69 -19.15 -15.42
C LYS A 27 -1.19 -19.43 -15.48
N LYS A 28 -0.63 -20.15 -14.49
CA LYS A 28 0.79 -20.56 -14.42
C LYS A 28 1.27 -21.37 -15.64
N ASN A 29 0.36 -21.98 -16.41
CA ASN A 29 0.70 -22.76 -17.62
C ASN A 29 0.47 -22.01 -18.96
N LYS A 30 -0.04 -20.77 -18.95
CA LYS A 30 -0.33 -19.99 -20.19
C LYS A 30 0.23 -18.55 -20.18
N SER A 31 1.03 -18.14 -19.19
CA SER A 31 1.44 -16.73 -19.02
C SER A 31 2.69 -16.27 -19.78
N LYS A 32 3.26 -17.08 -20.68
CA LYS A 32 4.45 -16.66 -21.45
C LYS A 32 4.21 -15.45 -22.38
N ASN A 33 2.96 -15.13 -22.73
CA ASN A 33 2.65 -14.03 -23.66
C ASN A 33 2.22 -12.71 -23.00
N ASN A 34 1.92 -12.66 -21.69
CA ASN A 34 1.37 -11.45 -21.04
C ASN A 34 2.20 -10.92 -19.86
N GLY A 35 3.35 -11.50 -19.53
CA GLY A 35 4.26 -10.97 -18.48
C GLY A 35 3.72 -10.94 -17.04
N VAL A 36 2.47 -11.37 -16.80
CA VAL A 36 1.85 -11.32 -15.47
C VAL A 36 2.40 -12.43 -14.59
N ILE A 37 3.32 -12.07 -13.68
CA ILE A 37 3.89 -12.99 -12.70
C ILE A 37 3.48 -12.56 -11.29
N TYR A 38 2.88 -13.51 -10.57
CA TYR A 38 2.35 -13.29 -9.24
C TYR A 38 3.41 -13.57 -8.17
N THR A 39 3.85 -12.53 -7.46
CA THR A 39 4.82 -12.66 -6.38
C THR A 39 4.12 -13.08 -5.07
N PRO A 40 4.52 -14.21 -4.46
CA PRO A 40 4.07 -14.60 -3.11
C PRO A 40 4.35 -13.50 -2.08
N LYS A 41 3.45 -13.34 -1.09
CA LYS A 41 3.55 -12.31 -0.03
C LYS A 41 4.92 -12.28 0.66
N GLN A 42 5.46 -13.44 1.02
CA GLN A 42 6.76 -13.57 1.70
C GLN A 42 7.92 -13.00 0.88
N ILE A 43 7.88 -13.18 -0.45
CA ILE A 43 8.90 -12.64 -1.35
C ILE A 43 8.77 -11.12 -1.46
N VAL A 44 7.54 -10.61 -1.55
CA VAL A 44 7.27 -9.16 -1.55
C VAL A 44 7.81 -8.51 -0.27
N GLU A 45 7.46 -9.06 0.90
CA GLU A 45 7.92 -8.56 2.21
C GLU A 45 9.44 -8.58 2.32
N TYR A 46 10.10 -9.63 1.83
CA TYR A 46 11.55 -9.73 1.80
C TYR A 46 12.19 -8.65 0.92
N ILE A 47 11.71 -8.47 -0.32
CA ILE A 47 12.24 -7.47 -1.25
C ILE A 47 12.07 -6.07 -0.65
N VAL A 48 10.86 -5.73 -0.19
CA VAL A 48 10.56 -4.42 0.41
C VAL A 48 11.44 -4.16 1.62
N SER A 49 11.60 -5.14 2.51
CA SER A 49 12.47 -4.99 3.68
C SER A 49 13.92 -4.70 3.29
N ASN A 50 14.45 -5.40 2.28
CA ASN A 50 15.84 -5.18 1.84
C ASN A 50 16.03 -3.82 1.19
N VAL A 51 15.14 -3.43 0.26
CA VAL A 51 15.24 -2.13 -0.41
C VAL A 51 15.14 -0.99 0.59
N PHE A 52 14.21 -1.07 1.53
CA PHE A 52 14.06 -0.08 2.59
C PHE A 52 15.31 -0.01 3.47
N ASN A 53 15.82 -1.15 3.93
CA ASN A 53 17.02 -1.16 4.76
C ASN A 53 18.25 -0.59 4.03
N LEU A 54 18.40 -0.85 2.72
CA LEU A 54 19.48 -0.27 1.91
C LEU A 54 19.37 1.26 1.80
N HIS A 55 18.16 1.79 1.69
CA HIS A 55 17.93 3.25 1.63
C HIS A 55 18.19 3.93 2.99
N PHE A 56 17.94 3.20 4.07
CA PHE A 56 18.10 3.64 5.45
C PHE A 56 19.30 2.93 6.10
N ASP A 57 20.44 2.88 5.42
CA ASP A 57 21.64 2.13 5.85
C ASP A 57 22.13 2.51 7.25
N GLU A 58 22.09 3.78 7.61
CA GLU A 58 22.41 4.32 8.93
C GLU A 58 21.46 3.80 10.04
N TYR A 59 20.37 3.12 9.64
CA TYR A 59 19.38 2.47 10.50
C TYR A 59 19.22 0.97 10.20
N TYR A 60 20.05 0.38 9.32
CA TYR A 60 19.90 -0.96 8.74
C TYR A 60 19.65 -2.06 9.78
N ASP A 61 20.44 -2.07 10.84
CA ASP A 61 20.34 -3.11 11.87
C ASP A 61 19.07 -2.98 12.73
N LEU A 62 18.47 -1.79 12.78
CA LEU A 62 17.31 -1.46 13.64
C LEU A 62 15.97 -1.66 12.93
N LEU A 63 15.94 -1.59 11.61
CA LEU A 63 14.71 -1.62 10.79
C LEU A 63 14.28 -3.02 10.34
N LYS A 64 15.00 -4.07 10.73
CA LYS A 64 14.55 -5.45 10.53
C LYS A 64 13.20 -5.64 11.23
N LEU A 65 12.19 -6.18 10.54
CA LEU A 65 10.79 -6.32 11.01
C LEU A 65 10.61 -6.97 12.42
N PRO A 66 11.51 -7.81 12.95
CA PRO A 66 11.46 -8.25 14.35
C PRO A 66 11.99 -7.23 15.39
N GLN A 67 12.68 -6.18 14.94
CA GLN A 67 13.47 -5.25 15.75
C GLN A 67 12.87 -3.84 15.88
N ILE A 68 11.66 -3.60 15.36
CA ILE A 68 10.95 -2.31 15.51
C ILE A 68 10.83 -1.88 16.98
N LYS A 69 10.72 -2.83 17.93
CA LYS A 69 10.78 -2.52 19.38
C LYS A 69 12.15 -1.99 19.81
N ALA A 70 13.24 -2.51 19.25
CA ALA A 70 14.59 -2.02 19.50
C ALA A 70 14.81 -0.62 18.89
N LEU A 71 14.20 -0.35 17.72
CA LEU A 71 14.20 0.97 17.09
C LEU A 71 13.66 2.04 18.05
N LYS A 72 12.54 1.80 18.75
CA LYS A 72 11.99 2.75 19.72
C LYS A 72 13.00 3.13 20.80
N ARG A 73 13.67 2.15 21.40
CA ARG A 73 14.68 2.39 22.45
C ARG A 73 15.88 3.17 21.89
N PHE A 74 16.34 2.79 20.70
CA PHE A 74 17.45 3.46 20.03
C PHE A 74 17.15 4.93 19.72
N LEU A 75 15.98 5.23 19.16
CA LEU A 75 15.59 6.59 18.78
C LEU A 75 15.36 7.50 19.99
N THR A 76 14.88 6.96 21.12
CA THR A 76 14.77 7.71 22.39
C THR A 76 16.15 8.20 22.85
N ASN A 77 17.19 7.38 22.69
CA ASN A 77 18.56 7.72 23.07
C ASN A 77 19.29 8.57 22.02
N ASN A 78 18.73 8.73 20.82
CA ASN A 78 19.37 9.42 19.69
C ASN A 78 18.39 10.41 19.01
N PRO A 79 18.07 11.55 19.66
CA PRO A 79 17.06 12.49 19.17
C PRO A 79 17.38 13.08 17.79
N ASN A 80 18.65 13.31 17.48
CA ASN A 80 19.07 13.79 16.15
C ASN A 80 18.76 12.76 15.05
N LEU A 81 19.05 11.48 15.30
CA LEU A 81 18.73 10.40 14.37
C LEU A 81 17.22 10.19 14.25
N LYS A 82 16.46 10.38 15.34
CA LYS A 82 15.00 10.37 15.31
C LYS A 82 14.44 11.47 14.40
N ASN A 83 14.93 12.69 14.52
CA ASN A 83 14.47 13.82 13.69
C ASN A 83 14.82 13.62 12.21
N ARG A 84 16.02 13.11 11.91
CA ARG A 84 16.42 12.77 10.54
C ARG A 84 15.54 11.68 9.93
N LEU A 85 15.30 10.61 10.68
CA LEU A 85 14.42 9.52 10.25
C LEU A 85 13.00 10.02 10.02
N ASP A 86 12.46 10.81 10.96
CA ASP A 86 11.12 11.38 10.84
C ASP A 86 10.97 12.25 9.59
N ASN A 87 11.94 13.12 9.31
CA ASN A 87 11.94 13.93 8.10
C ASN A 87 11.99 13.07 6.83
N LYS A 88 12.89 12.09 6.76
CA LYS A 88 12.97 11.16 5.62
C LYS A 88 11.67 10.39 5.41
N ILE A 89 11.10 9.80 6.48
CA ILE A 89 9.85 9.03 6.41
C ILE A 89 8.66 9.88 5.98
N LYS A 90 8.61 11.17 6.39
CA LYS A 90 7.56 12.10 5.98
C LYS A 90 7.63 12.48 4.50
N SER A 91 8.83 12.57 3.92
CA SER A 91 9.02 13.07 2.55
C SER A 91 9.25 11.99 1.51
N ILE A 92 9.62 10.77 1.90
CA ILE A 92 10.02 9.71 0.97
C ILE A 92 8.92 9.37 -0.02
N LYS A 93 9.22 9.46 -1.32
CA LYS A 93 8.31 9.06 -2.41
C LYS A 93 8.75 7.73 -2.99
N ILE A 94 7.83 6.77 -3.03
CA ILE A 94 8.08 5.39 -3.40
C ILE A 94 7.16 5.01 -4.56
N LEU A 95 7.75 4.64 -5.69
CA LEU A 95 7.06 4.26 -6.91
C LEU A 95 7.09 2.74 -7.11
N ASP A 96 5.94 2.16 -7.46
CA ASP A 96 5.86 0.88 -8.16
C ASP A 96 5.36 1.10 -9.60
N PRO A 97 6.22 0.98 -10.63
CA PRO A 97 5.88 1.33 -12.01
C PRO A 97 4.96 0.30 -12.70
N ALA A 98 4.77 -0.87 -12.09
CA ALA A 98 3.91 -1.95 -12.58
C ALA A 98 3.21 -2.64 -11.41
N CYS A 99 2.40 -1.85 -10.69
CA CYS A 99 1.98 -2.19 -9.33
C CYS A 99 1.00 -3.35 -9.23
N GLY A 100 0.41 -3.80 -10.34
CA GLY A 100 -0.48 -4.95 -10.39
C GLY A 100 -1.62 -4.80 -9.41
N SER A 101 -1.79 -5.79 -8.53
CA SER A 101 -2.80 -5.76 -7.47
C SER A 101 -2.41 -4.97 -6.21
N GLY A 102 -1.31 -4.21 -6.24
CA GLY A 102 -0.87 -3.32 -5.16
C GLY A 102 -0.14 -4.00 -4.00
N ARG A 103 0.45 -5.19 -4.20
CA ARG A 103 1.13 -5.92 -3.11
C ARG A 103 2.36 -5.21 -2.56
N PHE A 104 3.24 -4.76 -3.45
CA PHE A 104 4.45 -4.05 -3.05
C PHE A 104 4.10 -2.75 -2.33
N LEU A 105 3.11 -2.02 -2.84
CA LEU A 105 2.57 -0.82 -2.21
C LEU A 105 2.07 -1.06 -0.79
N VAL A 106 1.27 -2.10 -0.55
CA VAL A 106 0.80 -2.43 0.81
C VAL A 106 1.95 -2.88 1.71
N ALA A 107 2.87 -3.70 1.20
CA ALA A 107 4.00 -4.17 1.99
C ALA A 107 4.91 -3.02 2.45
N ILE A 108 5.18 -2.04 1.58
CA ILE A 108 5.94 -0.85 1.99
C ILE A 108 5.10 0.07 2.88
N ALA A 109 3.78 0.14 2.69
CA ALA A 109 2.88 0.87 3.57
C ALA A 109 2.90 0.34 5.01
N ASP A 110 2.88 -0.98 5.18
CA ASP A 110 3.00 -1.64 6.48
C ASP A 110 4.34 -1.29 7.17
N LEU A 111 5.44 -1.35 6.43
CA LEU A 111 6.77 -1.00 6.97
C LEU A 111 6.84 0.48 7.40
N LEU A 112 6.37 1.39 6.55
CA LEU A 112 6.29 2.81 6.88
C LEU A 112 5.37 3.05 8.09
N TYR A 113 4.25 2.33 8.17
CA TYR A 113 3.31 2.43 9.29
C TYR A 113 3.97 2.06 10.61
N GLU A 114 4.68 0.92 10.67
CA GLU A 114 5.40 0.49 11.87
C GLU A 114 6.45 1.51 12.32
N VAL A 115 7.23 2.07 11.38
CA VAL A 115 8.21 3.12 11.69
C VAL A 115 7.50 4.38 12.20
N ASN A 116 6.40 4.79 11.58
CA ASN A 116 5.61 5.94 12.02
C ASN A 116 4.99 5.73 13.41
N ARG A 117 4.55 4.51 13.76
CA ARG A 117 4.04 4.20 15.10
C ARG A 117 5.11 4.33 16.19
N VAL A 118 6.35 4.03 15.85
CA VAL A 118 7.49 4.27 16.75
C VAL A 118 7.79 5.76 16.90
N LEU A 119 7.79 6.51 15.79
CA LEU A 119 8.10 7.94 15.78
C LEU A 119 7.02 8.78 16.46
N HIS A 120 5.75 8.43 16.21
CA HIS A 120 4.54 9.19 16.54
C HIS A 120 3.48 8.33 17.26
N PRO A 121 3.76 7.80 18.46
CA PRO A 121 2.86 6.84 19.13
C PRO A 121 1.49 7.40 19.51
N ASN A 122 1.33 8.73 19.53
CA ASN A 122 0.10 9.42 19.93
C ASN A 122 -0.78 9.83 18.72
N ILE A 123 -0.29 9.66 17.50
CA ILE A 123 -1.10 9.94 16.29
C ILE A 123 -1.98 8.72 16.02
N ARG A 124 -3.25 8.96 15.68
CA ARG A 124 -4.21 7.90 15.35
C ARG A 124 -3.75 7.11 14.13
N ASP A 125 -4.02 5.81 14.13
CA ASP A 125 -3.60 4.89 13.05
C ASP A 125 -4.14 5.33 11.69
N TYR A 126 -5.40 5.77 11.63
CA TYR A 126 -6.01 6.30 10.40
C TYR A 126 -5.21 7.46 9.80
N GLU A 127 -4.75 8.41 10.63
CA GLU A 127 -4.00 9.59 10.15
C GLU A 127 -2.62 9.19 9.60
N ILE A 128 -1.94 8.25 10.26
CA ILE A 128 -0.66 7.71 9.77
C ILE A 128 -0.87 7.00 8.43
N ARG A 129 -1.84 6.10 8.36
CA ARG A 129 -2.17 5.33 7.15
C ARG A 129 -2.59 6.25 5.99
N LYS A 130 -3.44 7.24 6.25
CA LYS A 130 -3.86 8.25 5.28
C LYS A 130 -2.67 9.02 4.73
N ARG A 131 -1.78 9.50 5.61
CA ARG A 131 -0.56 10.23 5.20
C ARG A 131 0.33 9.36 4.30
N ILE A 132 0.52 8.09 4.66
CA ILE A 132 1.34 7.15 3.87
C ILE A 132 0.80 7.01 2.45
N ILE A 133 -0.50 6.73 2.30
CA ILE A 133 -1.13 6.60 0.98
C ILE A 133 -0.99 7.88 0.15
N GLN A 134 -1.22 9.04 0.76
CA GLN A 134 -1.28 10.31 0.02
C GLN A 134 0.08 10.87 -0.37
N ASN A 135 1.10 10.66 0.45
CA ASN A 135 2.36 11.39 0.33
C ASN A 135 3.53 10.48 -0.03
N ASN A 136 3.48 9.19 0.32
CA ASN A 136 4.61 8.30 0.15
C ASN A 136 4.42 7.32 -1.01
N LEU A 137 3.19 6.88 -1.30
CA LEU A 137 2.95 5.78 -2.24
C LEU A 137 2.51 6.27 -3.61
N TYR A 138 3.17 5.72 -4.63
CA TYR A 138 2.88 5.96 -6.04
C TYR A 138 2.87 4.63 -6.79
N GLY A 139 1.90 4.45 -7.68
CA GLY A 139 1.77 3.23 -8.44
C GLY A 139 1.26 3.47 -9.85
N VAL A 140 1.85 2.79 -10.83
CA VAL A 140 1.38 2.80 -12.22
C VAL A 140 1.01 1.39 -12.61
N GLU A 141 -0.09 1.24 -13.33
CA GLU A 141 -0.55 -0.06 -13.82
C GLU A 141 -1.33 0.12 -15.11
N ILE A 142 -0.96 -0.61 -16.15
CA ILE A 142 -1.60 -0.50 -17.47
C ILE A 142 -2.95 -1.21 -17.53
N GLU A 143 -3.12 -2.31 -16.79
CA GLU A 143 -4.33 -3.12 -16.79
C GLU A 143 -5.37 -2.57 -15.79
N LYS A 144 -6.50 -2.09 -16.33
CA LYS A 144 -7.54 -1.39 -15.56
C LYS A 144 -8.07 -2.20 -14.36
N LYS A 145 -8.29 -3.52 -14.51
CA LYS A 145 -8.79 -4.36 -13.40
C LYS A 145 -7.74 -4.46 -12.30
N ALA A 146 -6.48 -4.70 -12.63
CA ALA A 146 -5.37 -4.70 -11.66
C ALA A 146 -5.24 -3.35 -10.93
N TYR A 147 -5.29 -2.24 -11.67
CA TYR A 147 -5.30 -0.88 -11.12
C TYR A 147 -6.43 -0.66 -10.10
N ILE A 148 -7.66 -1.06 -10.44
CA ILE A 148 -8.81 -0.96 -9.52
C ILE A 148 -8.54 -1.81 -8.26
N ILE A 149 -8.08 -3.05 -8.41
CA ILE A 149 -7.76 -3.94 -7.28
C ILE A 149 -6.66 -3.37 -6.38
N SER A 150 -5.63 -2.71 -6.95
CA SER A 150 -4.60 -2.00 -6.19
C SER A 150 -5.20 -0.91 -5.30
N LYS A 151 -6.08 -0.09 -5.87
CA LYS A 151 -6.80 0.96 -5.15
C LYS A 151 -7.69 0.39 -4.04
N LEU A 152 -8.46 -0.65 -4.34
CA LEU A 152 -9.29 -1.37 -3.36
C LEU A 152 -8.46 -1.92 -2.20
N ARG A 153 -7.27 -2.47 -2.49
CA ARG A 153 -6.38 -3.03 -1.47
C ARG A 153 -5.82 -1.96 -0.54
N LEU A 154 -5.35 -0.83 -1.07
CA LEU A 154 -4.90 0.29 -0.24
C LEU A 154 -6.04 0.89 0.58
N PHE A 155 -7.25 0.95 0.01
CA PHE A 155 -8.43 1.39 0.74
C PHE A 155 -8.78 0.43 1.88
N SER A 156 -8.81 -0.89 1.66
CA SER A 156 -9.01 -1.88 2.73
C SER A 156 -7.92 -1.75 3.80
N TRP A 157 -6.66 -1.55 3.39
CA TRP A 157 -5.53 -1.33 4.30
C TRP A 157 -5.71 -0.07 5.17
N LEU A 158 -6.19 1.05 4.61
CA LEU A 158 -6.43 2.30 5.34
C LEU A 158 -7.40 2.12 6.52
N PHE A 159 -8.48 1.37 6.31
CA PHE A 159 -9.56 1.19 7.30
C PHE A 159 -9.46 -0.10 8.11
N SER A 160 -8.41 -0.90 7.91
CA SER A 160 -8.25 -2.21 8.55
C SER A 160 -8.23 -2.16 10.09
N THR A 161 -7.81 -1.04 10.68
CA THR A 161 -7.74 -0.85 12.14
C THR A 161 -8.91 -0.06 12.71
N ASP A 162 -9.51 0.83 11.92
CA ASP A 162 -10.61 1.70 12.37
C ASP A 162 -11.50 2.07 11.19
N LYS A 163 -12.67 1.44 11.13
CA LYS A 163 -13.68 1.68 10.09
C LYS A 163 -14.59 2.87 10.41
N SER A 164 -14.54 3.44 11.62
CA SER A 164 -15.41 4.56 12.03
C SER A 164 -15.13 5.86 11.27
N HIS A 165 -13.96 5.96 10.65
CA HIS A 165 -13.59 7.06 9.77
C HIS A 165 -14.31 7.04 8.41
N LEU A 166 -15.02 5.96 8.07
CA LEU A 166 -15.77 5.86 6.82
C LEU A 166 -17.06 6.67 6.92
N LYS A 167 -17.16 7.75 6.13
CA LYS A 167 -18.29 8.70 6.16
C LYS A 167 -19.33 8.49 5.06
N PHE A 168 -19.09 7.52 4.17
CA PHE A 168 -19.96 7.22 3.05
C PHE A 168 -20.20 5.72 3.00
N LEU A 169 -21.37 5.35 2.53
CA LEU A 169 -21.69 3.98 2.19
C LEU A 169 -22.53 3.97 0.93
N PRO A 170 -22.41 2.91 0.12
CA PRO A 170 -23.36 2.69 -0.94
C PRO A 170 -24.76 2.38 -0.37
N PRO A 171 -25.84 2.68 -1.11
CA PRO A 171 -27.21 2.48 -0.64
C PRO A 171 -27.50 1.02 -0.21
N ASN A 172 -26.98 0.04 -0.96
CA ASN A 172 -27.03 -1.36 -0.58
C ASN A 172 -25.68 -2.05 -0.87
N PRO A 173 -24.87 -2.36 0.16
CA PRO A 173 -23.59 -3.06 0.02
C PRO A 173 -23.64 -4.39 -0.75
N ASN A 174 -24.78 -5.08 -0.73
CA ASN A 174 -24.92 -6.39 -1.39
C ASN A 174 -24.96 -6.28 -2.91
N ASP A 175 -25.53 -5.18 -3.42
CA ASP A 175 -25.79 -4.98 -4.85
C ASP A 175 -24.63 -4.28 -5.56
N LEU A 176 -23.53 -3.93 -4.86
CA LEU A 176 -22.40 -3.29 -5.54
C LEU A 176 -21.72 -4.24 -6.50
N GLU A 177 -21.54 -3.72 -7.70
CA GLU A 177 -20.57 -4.22 -8.65
C GLU A 177 -19.18 -3.66 -8.33
N VAL A 178 -18.16 -4.38 -8.76
CA VAL A 178 -16.76 -4.04 -8.49
C VAL A 178 -16.40 -2.68 -9.09
N ASP A 179 -16.94 -2.42 -10.28
CA ASP A 179 -16.67 -1.21 -11.05
C ASP A 179 -17.31 0.04 -10.41
N ASP A 180 -18.28 -0.14 -9.51
CA ASP A 180 -18.90 0.96 -8.75
C ASP A 180 -18.10 1.34 -7.51
N ILE A 181 -17.38 0.39 -6.89
CA ILE A 181 -16.65 0.61 -5.64
C ILE A 181 -15.67 1.81 -5.73
N PRO A 182 -14.89 1.97 -6.82
CA PRO A 182 -14.03 3.14 -6.99
C PRO A 182 -14.76 4.48 -6.83
N ASN A 183 -15.99 4.61 -7.33
CA ASN A 183 -16.77 5.85 -7.24
C ASN A 183 -17.12 6.22 -5.79
N TYR A 184 -17.32 5.22 -4.93
CA TYR A 184 -17.50 5.45 -3.51
C TYR A 184 -16.18 5.82 -2.83
N ILE A 185 -15.08 5.16 -3.19
CA ILE A 185 -13.75 5.47 -2.63
C ILE A 185 -13.34 6.92 -2.90
N GLU A 186 -13.68 7.52 -4.04
CA GLU A 186 -13.39 8.94 -4.31
C GLU A 186 -14.03 9.90 -3.30
N GLN A 187 -15.11 9.47 -2.62
CA GLN A 187 -15.77 10.27 -1.58
C GLN A 187 -15.00 10.28 -0.25
N SER A 188 -13.93 9.48 -0.12
CA SER A 188 -13.12 9.40 1.11
C SER A 188 -12.22 10.62 1.36
N GLU A 189 -12.10 11.54 0.38
CA GLU A 189 -11.13 12.65 0.39
C GLU A 189 -9.67 12.17 0.54
N VAL A 190 -9.40 10.88 0.28
CA VAL A 190 -8.05 10.30 0.31
C VAL A 190 -7.52 10.33 -1.11
N LYS A 191 -6.42 11.05 -1.31
CA LYS A 191 -5.70 11.06 -2.60
C LYS A 191 -4.90 9.77 -2.74
N PHE A 192 -5.24 8.95 -3.73
CA PHE A 192 -4.42 7.81 -4.16
C PHE A 192 -3.57 8.23 -5.34
N ASN A 193 -2.24 8.24 -5.24
CA ASN A 193 -1.36 8.49 -6.38
C ASN A 193 -1.17 7.21 -7.21
N LEU A 194 -2.29 6.62 -7.66
CA LEU A 194 -2.31 5.48 -8.55
C LEU A 194 -2.75 5.94 -9.94
N PHE A 195 -2.09 5.45 -10.99
CA PHE A 195 -2.34 5.88 -12.36
C PHE A 195 -2.56 4.67 -13.26
N ASN A 196 -3.63 4.71 -14.07
CA ASN A 196 -3.91 3.71 -15.08
C ASN A 196 -3.44 4.18 -16.47
N VAL A 197 -2.15 4.09 -16.71
CA VAL A 197 -1.48 4.58 -17.92
C VAL A 197 -0.32 3.66 -18.30
N ASP A 198 0.22 3.80 -19.52
CA ASP A 198 1.49 3.17 -19.86
C ASP A 198 2.64 3.95 -19.20
N PHE A 199 3.40 3.29 -18.33
CA PHE A 199 4.51 3.91 -17.60
C PHE A 199 5.57 4.50 -18.52
N LEU A 200 5.86 3.86 -19.66
CA LEU A 200 6.95 4.27 -20.55
C LEU A 200 6.55 5.43 -21.47
N ILE A 201 5.26 5.57 -21.77
CA ILE A 201 4.75 6.49 -22.79
C ILE A 201 4.11 7.73 -22.13
N ASP A 202 3.33 7.52 -21.08
CA ASP A 202 2.35 8.51 -20.60
C ASP A 202 2.65 9.03 -19.20
N PHE A 203 3.55 8.37 -18.43
CA PHE A 203 3.79 8.75 -17.05
C PHE A 203 4.71 9.97 -16.93
N ILE A 204 4.16 11.06 -16.37
CA ILE A 204 4.88 12.32 -16.17
C ILE A 204 5.90 12.14 -15.05
N SER A 205 7.15 12.54 -15.30
CA SER A 205 8.24 12.40 -14.34
C SER A 205 7.98 13.21 -13.06
N GLU A 206 7.75 12.52 -11.95
CA GLU A 206 8.05 13.01 -10.61
C GLU A 206 9.40 12.43 -10.15
N ASP A 207 10.10 13.13 -9.26
CA ASP A 207 11.26 12.56 -8.57
C ASP A 207 10.80 11.56 -7.50
N PHE A 208 11.40 10.36 -7.52
CA PHE A 208 11.16 9.29 -6.56
C PHE A 208 12.45 8.93 -5.84
N ASP A 209 12.35 8.73 -4.53
CA ASP A 209 13.48 8.29 -3.70
C ASP A 209 13.72 6.79 -3.81
N LEU A 210 12.65 6.02 -4.05
CA LEU A 210 12.68 4.58 -4.18
C LEU A 210 11.76 4.10 -5.30
N VAL A 211 12.27 3.15 -6.08
CA VAL A 211 11.48 2.36 -7.02
C VAL A 211 11.46 0.92 -6.52
N ILE A 212 10.27 0.40 -6.25
CA ILE A 212 10.03 -0.99 -5.83
C ILE A 212 9.18 -1.68 -6.88
N GLY A 213 9.15 -3.01 -6.83
CA GLY A 213 8.29 -3.77 -7.72
C GLY A 213 8.84 -5.18 -7.90
N ASN A 214 8.14 -5.93 -8.74
CA ASN A 214 8.54 -7.28 -9.04
C ASN A 214 9.84 -7.27 -9.86
N PRO A 215 10.91 -7.98 -9.45
CA PRO A 215 12.11 -8.09 -10.26
C PRO A 215 11.79 -8.73 -11.62
N PRO A 216 12.50 -8.35 -12.70
CA PRO A 216 12.40 -9.04 -13.97
C PRO A 216 12.78 -10.53 -13.77
N TYR A 217 11.97 -11.43 -14.33
CA TYR A 217 12.21 -12.88 -14.31
C TYR A 217 13.04 -13.34 -15.50
#